data_AF-A0A970UQV3-F1
#
_entry.id   AF-A0A970UQV3-F1
#
_cell.length_a   1.000
_cell.length_b   1.000
_cell.length_c   1.000
_cell.angle_alpha   90.00
_cell.angle_beta   90.00
_cell.angle_gamma   90.00
#
_symmetry.space_group_name_H-M   'P 1'
#
loop_
_entity.id
_entity.type
_entity.pdbx_description
1 polymer ?
#
loop_
_entity_poly.entity_id
_entity_poly.type
_entity_poly.pdbx_seq_one_letter_code
_entity_poly.pdbx_strand_id
1 'polypeptide(L)'
;DENCRRMMQNLKNNFNRLAETLIVEGQPNKAVEVLTKLEEVIPKDVLGYTYLDVDNVDLWYQAGDRTRGLMEARNVFEYIRDQMDYFMNLPSRYVLAMNQDIQFTFAYELQPLLQILEKHDEQELYKEVEAKFNDYYNRYLTLTGSGRR
;
A
#
# COMPACT_ATOMS: atom_id res chain seq x y z
N ASP A 1 -2.40 -20.88 -7.11
CA ASP A 1 -3.83 -21.08 -7.35
C ASP A 1 -4.55 -19.78 -7.04
N GLU A 2 -5.21 -19.18 -8.03
CA GLU A 2 -5.88 -17.89 -7.92
C GLU A 2 -6.99 -17.89 -6.86
N ASN A 3 -7.66 -19.04 -6.69
CA ASN A 3 -8.72 -19.20 -5.69
C ASN A 3 -8.17 -19.07 -4.26
N CYS A 4 -7.00 -19.66 -3.99
CA CYS A 4 -6.33 -19.52 -2.69
C CYS A 4 -5.91 -18.08 -2.41
N ARG A 5 -5.38 -17.37 -3.42
CA ARG A 5 -4.98 -15.96 -3.30
C ARG A 5 -6.18 -15.08 -2.96
N ARG A 6 -7.27 -15.22 -3.71
CA ARG A 6 -8.52 -14.47 -3.46
C ARG A 6 -9.10 -14.76 -2.07
N MET A 7 -9.08 -16.02 -1.64
CA MET A 7 -9.53 -16.40 -0.30
C MET A 7 -8.71 -15.73 0.81
N MET A 8 -7.39 -15.66 0.65
CA MET A 8 -6.50 -14.98 1.61
C MET A 8 -6.73 -13.46 1.62
N GLN A 9 -6.94 -12.82 0.46
CA GLN A 9 -7.29 -11.39 0.41
C GLN A 9 -8.62 -11.11 1.10
N ASN A 10 -9.63 -11.97 0.89
CA ASN A 10 -10.91 -11.85 1.59
C ASN A 10 -10.75 -11.99 3.11
N LEU A 11 -9.92 -12.93 3.57
CA LEU A 11 -9.63 -13.10 4.98
C LEU A 11 -8.95 -11.84 5.53
N LYS A 12 -7.91 -11.33 4.86
CA LYS A 12 -7.24 -10.08 5.23
C LYS A 12 -8.21 -8.91 5.36
N ASN A 13 -9.06 -8.70 4.37
CA ASN A 13 -10.07 -7.66 4.39
C ASN A 13 -11.03 -7.80 5.60
N ASN A 14 -11.39 -9.02 5.98
CA ASN A 14 -12.23 -9.25 7.17
C ASN A 14 -11.50 -8.85 8.47
N PHE A 15 -10.20 -9.14 8.60
CA PHE A 15 -9.39 -8.69 9.74
C PHE A 15 -9.30 -7.17 9.80
N ASN A 16 -9.07 -6.51 8.65
CA ASN A 16 -9.00 -5.05 8.57
C ASN A 16 -10.30 -4.40 9.04
N ARG A 17 -11.44 -4.89 8.55
CA ARG A 17 -12.77 -4.41 8.94
C ARG A 17 -13.07 -4.64 10.42
N LEU A 18 -12.60 -5.74 10.99
CA LEU A 18 -12.72 -6.00 12.43
C LEU A 18 -11.88 -5.01 13.23
N ALA A 19 -10.63 -4.78 12.85
CA ALA A 19 -9.76 -3.81 13.52
C ALA A 19 -10.35 -2.39 13.44
N GLU A 20 -10.85 -1.98 12.28
CA GLU A 20 -11.55 -0.71 12.08
C GLU A 20 -12.77 -0.58 13.01
N THR A 21 -13.61 -1.62 13.07
CA THR A 21 -14.79 -1.64 13.96
C THR A 21 -14.39 -1.48 15.42
N LEU A 22 -13.34 -2.19 15.86
CA LEU A 22 -12.83 -2.09 17.23
C LEU A 22 -12.28 -0.70 17.55
N ILE A 23 -11.60 -0.04 16.61
CA ILE A 23 -11.15 1.36 16.76
C ILE A 23 -12.36 2.28 16.96
N VAL A 24 -13.38 2.18 16.10
CA VAL A 24 -14.60 2.98 16.16
C VAL A 24 -15.36 2.77 17.47
N GLU A 25 -15.37 1.55 18.00
CA GLU A 25 -15.96 1.20 19.29
C GLU A 25 -15.12 1.62 20.51
N GLY A 26 -13.98 2.29 20.31
CA GLY A 26 -13.10 2.73 21.40
C GLY A 26 -12.29 1.62 22.04
N GLN A 27 -12.00 0.55 21.28
CA GLN A 27 -11.23 -0.63 21.70
C GLN A 27 -9.90 -0.79 20.93
N PRO A 28 -9.01 0.24 20.90
CA PRO A 28 -7.80 0.23 20.07
C PRO A 28 -6.82 -0.89 20.44
N ASN A 29 -6.72 -1.27 21.72
CA ASN A 29 -5.86 -2.39 22.15
C ASN A 29 -6.29 -3.72 21.51
N LYS A 30 -7.59 -3.95 21.33
CA LYS A 30 -8.08 -5.15 20.64
C LYS A 30 -7.82 -5.06 19.13
N ALA A 31 -7.86 -3.86 18.56
CA ALA A 31 -7.49 -3.67 17.16
C ALA A 31 -6.01 -4.03 16.93
N VAL A 32 -5.10 -3.62 17.83
CA VAL A 32 -3.68 -4.06 17.84
C VAL A 32 -3.56 -5.58 17.87
N GLU A 33 -4.32 -6.26 18.74
CA GLU A 33 -4.32 -7.73 18.80
C GLU A 33 -4.80 -8.38 17.50
N VAL A 34 -5.85 -7.82 16.87
CA VAL A 34 -6.39 -8.30 15.59
C VAL A 34 -5.39 -8.09 14.45
N LEU A 35 -4.75 -6.93 14.36
CA LEU A 35 -3.74 -6.63 13.33
C LEU A 35 -2.49 -7.51 13.51
N THR A 36 -2.05 -7.71 14.75
CA THR A 36 -0.96 -8.67 15.05
C THR A 36 -1.36 -10.08 14.62
N LYS A 37 -2.60 -10.50 14.90
CA LYS A 37 -3.08 -11.83 14.52
C LYS A 37 -3.18 -12.01 13.01
N LEU A 38 -3.55 -10.97 12.29
CA LEU A 38 -3.58 -10.97 10.83
C LEU A 38 -2.20 -11.31 10.26
N GLU A 39 -1.13 -10.71 10.77
CA GLU A 39 0.24 -10.99 10.30
C GLU A 39 0.68 -12.43 10.58
N GLU A 40 0.27 -13.02 11.71
CA GLU A 40 0.54 -14.43 12.02
C GLU A 40 -0.21 -15.39 11.09
N VAL A 41 -1.47 -15.08 10.78
CA VAL A 41 -2.37 -15.96 10.01
C VAL A 41 -2.11 -15.83 8.51
N ILE A 42 -1.74 -14.63 8.06
CA ILE A 42 -1.41 -14.34 6.66
C ILE A 42 0.00 -13.74 6.60
N PRO A 43 1.03 -14.59 6.70
CA PRO A 43 2.41 -14.14 6.53
C PRO A 43 2.64 -13.51 5.16
N LYS A 44 3.47 -12.46 5.13
CA LYS A 44 3.78 -11.69 3.91
C LYS A 44 4.44 -12.51 2.81
N ASP A 45 5.21 -13.55 3.17
CA ASP A 45 5.86 -14.48 2.24
C ASP A 45 4.86 -15.44 1.55
N VAL A 46 3.64 -15.56 2.08
CA VAL A 46 2.59 -16.43 1.51
C VAL A 46 1.70 -15.68 0.52
N LEU A 47 1.15 -14.53 0.91
CA LEU A 47 0.24 -13.76 0.05
C LEU A 47 0.97 -12.75 -0.85
N GLY A 48 2.16 -12.32 -0.44
CA GLY A 48 2.77 -11.10 -0.93
C GLY A 48 2.05 -9.85 -0.42
N TYR A 49 2.58 -8.71 -0.83
CA TYR A 49 2.01 -7.41 -0.55
C TYR A 49 0.80 -7.13 -1.46
N THR A 50 -0.23 -6.46 -0.93
CA THR A 50 -1.42 -6.04 -1.68
C THR A 50 -1.86 -4.63 -1.26
N TYR A 51 -2.76 -4.01 -2.03
CA TYR A 51 -3.35 -2.72 -1.64
C TYR A 51 -3.98 -2.72 -0.22
N LEU A 52 -4.43 -3.88 0.29
CA LEU A 52 -4.96 -4.01 1.65
C LEU A 52 -3.90 -3.80 2.74
N ASP A 53 -2.61 -3.97 2.43
CA ASP A 53 -1.53 -3.60 3.33
C ASP A 53 -1.42 -2.08 3.49
N VAL A 54 -1.82 -1.29 2.48
CA VAL A 54 -1.87 0.17 2.60
C VAL A 54 -2.94 0.56 3.61
N ASP A 55 -4.11 -0.08 3.57
CA ASP A 55 -5.17 0.11 4.57
C ASP A 55 -4.68 -0.26 5.98
N ASN A 56 -3.87 -1.33 6.11
CA ASN A 56 -3.30 -1.75 7.40
C ASN A 56 -2.43 -0.68 8.04
N VAL A 57 -1.70 0.11 7.24
CA VAL A 57 -0.88 1.20 7.76
C VAL A 57 -1.73 2.17 8.58
N ASP A 58 -2.86 2.61 8.02
CA ASP A 58 -3.76 3.56 8.69
C ASP A 58 -4.35 2.94 9.96
N LEU A 59 -4.73 1.66 9.92
CA LEU A 59 -5.26 0.95 11.08
C LEU A 59 -4.26 0.85 12.23
N TRP A 60 -2.98 0.62 11.95
CA TRP A 60 -1.93 0.62 12.98
C TRP A 60 -1.82 1.97 13.68
N TYR A 61 -1.80 3.06 12.92
CA TYR A 61 -1.77 4.40 13.50
C TYR A 61 -3.03 4.72 14.29
N GLN A 62 -4.21 4.43 13.74
CA GLN A 62 -5.49 4.67 14.40
C GLN A 62 -5.65 3.86 15.69
N ALA A 63 -5.06 2.66 15.76
CA ALA A 63 -4.99 1.84 16.96
C ALA A 63 -3.98 2.37 18.00
N GLY A 64 -3.24 3.43 17.70
CA GLY A 64 -2.29 4.09 18.60
C GLY A 64 -0.87 3.54 18.54
N ASP A 65 -0.59 2.52 17.72
CA ASP A 65 0.76 1.97 17.55
C ASP A 65 1.49 2.66 16.40
N ARG A 66 1.94 3.89 16.68
CA ARG A 66 2.65 4.72 15.70
C ARG A 66 3.94 4.08 15.20
N THR A 67 4.66 3.35 16.05
CA THR A 67 5.91 2.68 15.67
C THR A 67 5.64 1.60 14.63
N ARG A 68 4.60 0.79 14.83
CA ARG A 68 4.18 -0.22 13.85
C ARG A 68 3.62 0.42 12.60
N GLY A 69 2.80 1.47 12.71
CA GLY A 69 2.29 2.23 11.56
C GLY A 69 3.42 2.72 10.65
N LEU A 70 4.46 3.33 11.22
CA LEU A 70 5.60 3.84 10.44
C LEU A 70 6.45 2.72 9.84
N MET A 71 6.70 1.67 10.60
CA MET A 71 7.44 0.51 10.09
C MET A 71 6.70 -0.13 8.91
N GLU A 72 5.39 -0.33 9.03
CA GLU A 72 4.58 -0.88 7.96
C GLU A 72 4.52 0.05 6.75
N ALA A 73 4.31 1.36 6.94
CA ALA A 73 4.36 2.34 5.85
C ALA A 73 5.67 2.28 5.04
N ARG A 74 6.81 2.07 5.71
CA ARG A 74 8.11 1.89 5.04
C ARG A 74 8.15 0.59 4.24
N ASN A 75 7.73 -0.53 4.82
CA ASN A 75 7.70 -1.83 4.13
C ASN A 75 6.81 -1.79 2.88
N VAL A 76 5.63 -1.18 3.02
CA VAL A 76 4.67 -0.89 1.96
C VAL A 76 5.34 -0.10 0.83
N PHE A 77 5.99 1.00 1.19
CA PHE A 77 6.62 1.87 0.21
C PHE A 77 7.76 1.17 -0.53
N GLU A 78 8.62 0.42 0.18
CA GLU A 78 9.70 -0.35 -0.44
C GLU A 78 9.17 -1.34 -1.49
N TYR A 79 8.09 -2.05 -1.18
CA TYR A 79 7.46 -2.96 -2.14
C TYR A 79 6.91 -2.21 -3.37
N ILE A 80 6.18 -1.12 -3.16
CA ILE A 80 5.63 -0.31 -4.25
C ILE A 80 6.75 0.27 -5.12
N ARG A 81 7.83 0.74 -4.48
CA ARG A 81 9.01 1.29 -5.14
C ARG A 81 9.65 0.25 -6.05
N ASP A 82 9.88 -0.96 -5.54
CA ASP A 82 10.50 -2.04 -6.32
C ASP A 82 9.63 -2.42 -7.53
N GLN A 83 8.30 -2.48 -7.35
CA GLN A 83 7.35 -2.74 -8.44
C GLN A 83 7.34 -1.62 -9.49
N MET A 84 7.30 -0.36 -9.06
CA MET A 84 7.29 0.80 -9.97
C MET A 84 8.63 0.98 -10.68
N ASP A 85 9.76 0.76 -10.00
CA ASP A 85 11.09 0.75 -10.61
C ASP A 85 11.18 -0.32 -11.70
N TYR A 86 10.62 -1.51 -11.47
CA TYR A 86 10.52 -2.54 -12.51
C TYR A 86 9.73 -2.03 -13.72
N PHE A 87 8.51 -1.51 -13.51
CA PHE A 87 7.67 -1.01 -14.61
C PHE A 87 8.36 0.08 -15.41
N MET A 88 9.00 1.05 -14.74
CA MET A 88 9.64 2.18 -15.41
C MET A 88 10.96 1.82 -16.12
N ASN A 89 11.51 0.63 -15.89
CA ASN A 89 12.67 0.09 -16.59
C ASN A 89 12.30 -0.79 -17.79
N LEU A 90 11.01 -1.08 -17.98
CA LEU A 90 10.55 -1.83 -19.15
C LEU A 90 10.60 -0.96 -20.43
N PRO A 91 10.87 -1.57 -21.60
CA PRO A 91 10.66 -0.90 -22.87
C PRO A 91 9.22 -0.38 -23.02
N SER A 92 9.03 0.79 -23.62
CA SER A 92 7.72 1.49 -23.68
C SER A 92 6.55 0.63 -24.15
N ARG A 93 6.78 -0.31 -25.09
CA ARG A 93 5.75 -1.24 -25.57
C ARG A 93 5.17 -2.14 -24.46
N TYR A 94 5.98 -2.51 -23.46
CA TYR A 94 5.53 -3.32 -22.33
C TYR A 94 4.91 -2.47 -21.23
N VAL A 95 5.37 -1.22 -21.07
CA VAL A 95 4.71 -0.24 -20.18
C VAL A 95 3.26 -0.01 -20.59
N LEU A 96 2.99 0.08 -21.90
CA LEU A 96 1.62 0.17 -22.43
C LEU A 96 0.77 -1.06 -22.09
N ALA A 97 1.38 -2.27 -22.07
CA ALA A 97 0.68 -3.48 -21.69
C ALA A 97 0.37 -3.52 -20.18
N MET A 98 1.21 -2.92 -19.35
CA MET A 98 1.05 -2.79 -17.90
C MET A 98 0.34 -1.50 -17.47
N ASN A 99 -0.26 -0.78 -18.42
CA ASN A 99 -0.82 0.55 -18.17
C ASN A 99 -1.88 0.54 -17.05
N GLN A 100 -2.72 -0.49 -17.04
CA GLN A 100 -3.75 -0.65 -16.01
C GLN A 100 -3.14 -0.89 -14.63
N ASP A 101 -2.12 -1.75 -14.54
CA ASP A 101 -1.45 -2.06 -13.26
C ASP A 101 -0.71 -0.84 -12.71
N ILE A 102 -0.02 -0.07 -13.57
CA ILE A 102 0.66 1.16 -13.19
C ILE A 102 -0.36 2.19 -12.67
N GLN A 103 -1.47 2.39 -13.39
CA GLN A 103 -2.54 3.29 -12.95
C GLN A 103 -3.18 2.82 -11.63
N PHE A 104 -3.33 1.51 -11.45
CA PHE A 104 -3.82 0.92 -10.22
C PHE A 104 -2.87 1.22 -9.05
N THR A 105 -1.57 0.99 -9.20
CA THR A 105 -0.57 1.31 -8.17
C THR A 105 -0.55 2.80 -7.83
N PHE A 106 -0.68 3.70 -8.80
CA PHE A 106 -0.82 5.13 -8.49
C PHE A 106 -2.08 5.42 -7.65
N ALA A 107 -3.24 4.93 -8.08
CA ALA A 107 -4.53 5.30 -7.50
C ALA A 107 -4.84 4.61 -6.17
N TYR A 108 -4.41 3.36 -5.99
CA TYR A 108 -4.80 2.52 -4.86
C TYR A 108 -3.64 2.17 -3.93
N GLU A 109 -2.40 2.52 -4.27
CA GLU A 109 -1.25 2.23 -3.42
C GLU A 109 -0.47 3.50 -3.03
N LEU A 110 0.11 4.22 -4.01
CA LEU A 110 0.91 5.41 -3.71
C LEU A 110 0.07 6.59 -3.20
N GLN A 111 -1.05 6.91 -3.88
CA GLN A 111 -1.88 8.05 -3.49
C GLN A 111 -2.53 7.86 -2.10
N PRO A 112 -3.08 6.68 -1.75
CA PRO A 112 -3.57 6.44 -0.40
C PRO A 112 -2.45 6.45 0.64
N LEU A 113 -1.26 5.91 0.33
CA LEU A 113 -0.13 5.98 1.25
C LEU A 113 0.25 7.43 1.57
N LEU A 114 0.31 8.32 0.58
CA LEU A 114 0.54 9.75 0.80
C LEU A 114 -0.50 10.37 1.74
N GLN A 115 -1.78 10.05 1.52
CA GLN A 115 -2.88 10.55 2.37
C GLN A 115 -2.75 10.06 3.82
N ILE A 116 -2.36 8.81 4.02
CA ILE A 116 -2.16 8.22 5.35
C ILE A 116 -0.97 8.90 6.04
N LEU A 117 0.16 9.08 5.34
CA LEU A 117 1.34 9.72 5.89
C LEU A 117 1.09 11.18 6.25
N GLU A 118 0.34 11.91 5.43
CA GLU A 118 -0.09 13.28 5.72
C GLU A 118 -1.02 13.31 6.94
N LYS A 119 -2.04 12.44 6.98
CA LYS A 119 -3.01 12.32 8.09
C LYS A 119 -2.34 12.08 9.44
N HIS A 120 -1.22 11.36 9.48
CA HIS A 120 -0.51 10.99 10.72
C HIS A 120 0.80 11.77 10.95
N ASP A 121 0.99 12.88 10.23
CA ASP A 121 2.14 13.79 10.37
C ASP A 121 3.51 13.12 10.16
N GLU A 122 3.60 12.10 9.29
CA GLU A 122 4.84 11.38 8.98
C GLU A 122 5.65 12.05 7.86
N GLN A 123 6.05 13.29 8.14
CA GLN A 123 6.59 14.25 7.15
C GLN A 123 7.86 13.77 6.43
N GLU A 124 8.75 13.03 7.10
CA GLU A 124 9.97 12.53 6.47
C GLU A 124 9.66 11.51 5.38
N LEU A 125 8.84 10.51 5.72
CA LEU A 125 8.44 9.48 4.76
C LEU A 125 7.50 10.05 3.69
N TYR A 126 6.59 10.96 4.05
CA TYR A 126 5.71 11.65 3.09
C TYR A 126 6.53 12.27 1.94
N LYS A 127 7.57 13.04 2.26
CA LYS A 127 8.42 13.70 1.24
C LYS A 127 9.14 12.69 0.34
N GLU A 128 9.56 11.56 0.90
CA GLU A 128 10.21 10.49 0.15
C GLU A 128 9.23 9.84 -0.84
N VAL A 129 8.03 9.49 -0.37
CA VAL A 129 6.96 8.93 -1.21
C VAL A 129 6.53 9.93 -2.29
N GLU A 130 6.37 11.21 -1.95
CA GLU A 130 5.95 12.26 -2.88
C GLU A 130 6.98 12.48 -3.98
N ALA A 131 8.28 12.50 -3.64
CA ALA A 131 9.35 12.61 -4.62
C ALA A 131 9.33 11.45 -5.61
N LYS A 132 9.15 10.21 -5.13
CA LYS A 132 9.04 9.03 -5.99
C LYS A 132 7.77 9.00 -6.82
N PHE A 133 6.63 9.39 -6.25
CA PHE A 133 5.37 9.52 -6.98
C PHE A 133 5.55 10.45 -8.19
N ASN A 134 6.14 11.63 -7.98
CA ASN A 134 6.36 12.61 -9.04
C ASN A 134 7.35 12.11 -10.12
N ASP A 135 8.45 11.46 -9.72
CA ASP A 135 9.38 10.83 -10.67
C ASP A 135 8.67 9.78 -11.54
N TYR A 136 7.97 8.85 -10.89
CA TYR A 136 7.25 7.79 -11.59
C TYR A 136 6.18 8.34 -12.52
N TYR A 137 5.42 9.34 -12.09
CA TYR A 137 4.37 9.93 -12.90
C TYR A 137 4.93 10.59 -14.16
N ASN A 138 6.03 11.35 -14.04
CA ASN A 138 6.71 11.97 -15.17
C ASN A 138 7.29 10.94 -16.16
N ARG A 139 7.92 9.88 -15.64
CA ARG A 139 8.45 8.78 -16.46
C ARG A 139 7.32 8.05 -17.18
N TYR A 140 6.23 7.75 -16.48
CA TYR A 140 5.03 7.13 -17.03
C TYR A 140 4.41 7.94 -18.17
N LEU A 141 4.24 9.26 -18.01
CA LEU A 141 3.73 10.14 -19.07
C LEU A 141 4.64 10.15 -20.31
N THR A 142 5.96 10.10 -20.10
CA THR A 142 6.96 10.04 -21.18
C THR A 142 6.88 8.71 -21.92
N LEU A 143 6.81 7.60 -21.19
CA LEU A 143 6.78 6.23 -21.73
C LEU A 143 5.47 5.90 -22.45
N THR A 144 4.35 6.50 -22.02
CA THR A 144 3.04 6.31 -22.66
C THR A 144 2.75 7.33 -23.78
N GLY A 145 3.57 8.36 -23.93
CA GLY A 145 3.33 9.45 -24.89
C GLY A 145 2.20 10.41 -24.48
N SER A 146 1.60 10.22 -23.29
CA SER A 146 0.49 11.03 -22.78
C SER A 146 0.90 12.48 -22.46
N GLY A 147 2.19 12.76 -22.27
CA GLY A 147 2.72 14.11 -22.00
C GLY A 147 3.02 14.98 -23.24
N ARG A 148 2.69 14.54 -24.47
CA ARG A 148 3.00 15.25 -25.73
C ARG A 148 1.77 15.93 -26.39
N ARG A 149 0.78 16.35 -25.61
CA ARG A 149 -0.37 17.12 -26.12
C ARG A 149 -0.30 18.58 -25.70
#